data_AF-A0A0W7X655-F1
#
_entry.id   AF-A0A0W7X655-F1
#
_cell.length_a   1.000
_cell.length_b   1.000
_cell.length_c   1.000
_cell.angle_alpha   90.00
_cell.angle_beta   90.00
_cell.angle_gamma   90.00
#
_symmetry.space_group_name_H-M   'P 1'
#
loop_
_entity.id
_entity.type
_entity.pdbx_description
1 polymer ?
#
loop_
_entity_poly.entity_id
_entity_poly.type
_entity_poly.pdbx_seq_one_letter_code
_entity_poly.pdbx_strand_id
1 'polypeptide(L)'
;MSETEMTPEAALVRLRQYQERTAPTWSTASYGGSSAEVTLAEIGRVLAAEVETLRARVEELVRQRDDLLVEDALAERAREGEEPLVVSRFDTAIEPAPEEEPVLTIGAIAEEGRPVALLLDVESRAKVAAWLSIPAPRPASSKERRLEQLLDTIRQHGGTWTTQRVIEFRRRHGHAPNRATARQDLAELHRRGHLTQHGPANGRFYLLATRKDGRR
;
A
#
# COMPACT_ATOMS: atom_id res chain seq x y z
N MET A 1 6.99 -30.25 17.46
CA MET A 1 7.16 -29.70 16.10
C MET A 1 6.12 -28.60 15.96
N SER A 2 6.55 -27.34 15.93
CA SER A 2 5.63 -26.21 15.85
C SER A 2 5.12 -26.08 14.42
N GLU A 3 3.88 -26.44 14.19
CA GLU A 3 3.17 -26.22 12.93
C GLU A 3 3.05 -24.71 12.74
N THR A 4 3.94 -24.14 11.93
CA THR A 4 3.90 -22.70 11.64
C THR A 4 2.72 -22.49 10.72
N GLU A 5 1.64 -21.88 11.24
CA GLU A 5 0.48 -21.50 10.44
C GLU A 5 0.94 -20.67 9.23
N MET A 6 0.80 -21.27 8.05
CA MET A 6 1.27 -20.68 6.81
C MET A 6 0.19 -19.73 6.30
N THR A 7 0.46 -18.43 6.38
CA THR A 7 -0.48 -17.41 5.89
C THR A 7 -0.68 -17.53 4.37
N PRO A 8 -1.84 -17.11 3.83
CA PRO A 8 -2.12 -17.17 2.39
C PRO A 8 -1.06 -16.45 1.54
N GLU A 9 -0.57 -15.28 1.98
CA GLU A 9 0.56 -14.59 1.34
C GLU A 9 1.84 -15.44 1.36
N ALA A 10 2.16 -16.09 2.48
CA ALA A 10 3.35 -16.93 2.59
C ALA A 10 3.26 -18.19 1.71
N ALA A 11 2.08 -18.77 1.58
CA ALA A 11 1.81 -19.89 0.68
C ALA A 11 2.02 -19.49 -0.80
N LEU A 12 1.51 -18.32 -1.21
CA LEU A 12 1.69 -17.80 -2.57
C LEU A 12 3.15 -17.46 -2.89
N VAL A 13 3.87 -16.88 -1.94
CA VAL A 13 5.30 -16.63 -2.10
C VAL A 13 6.06 -17.93 -2.28
N ARG A 14 5.76 -18.98 -1.49
CA ARG A 14 6.35 -20.31 -1.67
C ARG A 14 5.99 -20.92 -3.02
N LEU A 15 4.73 -20.85 -3.46
CA LEU A 15 4.30 -21.37 -4.76
C LEU A 15 5.03 -20.69 -5.93
N ARG A 16 5.21 -19.37 -5.89
CA ARG A 16 6.02 -18.65 -6.89
C ARG A 16 7.50 -19.05 -6.85
N GLN A 17 8.07 -19.28 -5.67
CA GLN A 17 9.43 -19.79 -5.53
C GLN A 17 9.62 -21.20 -6.12
N TYR A 18 8.56 -22.04 -6.10
CA TYR A 18 8.56 -23.33 -6.80
C TYR A 18 8.48 -23.18 -8.32
N GLN A 19 7.77 -22.16 -8.83
CA GLN A 19 7.69 -21.87 -10.27
C GLN A 19 9.02 -21.35 -10.86
N GLU A 20 9.78 -20.57 -10.09
CA GLU A 20 11.04 -19.94 -10.54
C GLU A 20 12.26 -20.89 -10.48
N ARG A 21 12.15 -22.02 -9.78
CA ARG A 21 13.22 -23.02 -9.70
C ARG A 21 13.07 -24.08 -10.80
N THR A 22 13.76 -23.88 -11.92
CA THR A 22 14.00 -24.93 -12.94
C THR A 22 15.05 -25.96 -12.48
N ALA A 23 14.79 -26.61 -11.34
CA ALA A 23 15.64 -27.54 -10.59
C ALA A 23 16.64 -26.90 -9.60
N PRO A 24 16.78 -27.46 -8.39
CA PRO A 24 17.92 -27.15 -7.53
C PRO A 24 18.63 -28.41 -7.02
N THR A 25 19.96 -28.45 -7.18
CA THR A 25 21.04 -28.63 -6.18
C THR A 25 20.78 -29.22 -4.77
N TRP A 26 19.64 -29.81 -4.46
CA TRP A 26 19.43 -30.56 -3.21
C TRP A 26 19.90 -32.00 -3.43
N SER A 27 20.96 -32.35 -2.71
CA SER A 27 21.56 -33.67 -2.71
C SER A 27 20.69 -34.65 -1.95
N THR A 28 19.58 -35.08 -2.54
CA THR A 28 19.01 -36.41 -2.26
C THR A 28 19.52 -37.37 -3.30
N ALA A 29 20.16 -38.43 -2.82
CA ALA A 29 20.59 -39.55 -3.63
C ALA A 29 19.49 -40.00 -4.62
N SER A 30 19.87 -40.06 -5.89
CA SER A 30 19.36 -41.01 -6.88
C SER A 30 17.84 -41.17 -7.08
N TYR A 31 17.12 -40.07 -7.32
CA TYR A 31 15.98 -40.06 -8.24
C TYR A 31 15.95 -38.72 -8.99
N GLY A 32 17.03 -38.44 -9.74
CA GLY A 32 17.08 -37.32 -10.65
C GLY A 32 15.99 -37.44 -11.70
N GLY A 33 15.06 -36.49 -11.73
CA GLY A 33 14.00 -36.42 -12.74
C GLY A 33 12.78 -37.29 -12.49
N SER A 34 12.41 -37.58 -11.23
CA SER A 34 11.17 -38.30 -10.95
C SER A 34 9.96 -37.47 -11.42
N SER A 35 8.98 -38.12 -12.07
CA SER A 35 7.75 -37.47 -12.54
C SER A 35 7.04 -36.70 -11.41
N ALA A 36 7.22 -37.10 -10.16
CA ALA A 36 6.65 -36.46 -8.98
C ALA A 36 7.05 -34.98 -8.83
N GLU A 37 8.30 -34.60 -9.12
CA GLU A 37 8.74 -33.19 -9.00
C GLU A 37 8.10 -32.32 -10.10
N VAL A 38 7.98 -32.86 -11.31
CA VAL A 38 7.30 -32.20 -12.43
C VAL A 38 5.80 -32.05 -12.12
N THR A 39 5.16 -33.10 -11.59
CA THR A 39 3.77 -33.07 -11.17
C THR A 39 3.53 -32.05 -10.06
N LEU A 40 4.41 -31.92 -9.06
CA LEU A 40 4.28 -30.91 -8.01
C LEU A 40 4.41 -29.48 -8.55
N ALA A 41 5.36 -29.24 -9.47
CA ALA A 41 5.50 -27.93 -10.11
C ALA A 41 4.29 -27.58 -10.99
N GLU A 42 3.66 -28.56 -11.61
CA GLU A 42 2.43 -28.40 -12.38
C GLU A 42 1.22 -28.11 -11.50
N ILE A 43 1.03 -28.86 -10.41
CA ILE A 43 0.00 -28.59 -9.40
C ILE A 43 0.17 -27.18 -8.84
N GLY A 44 1.39 -26.76 -8.52
CA GLY A 44 1.67 -25.41 -8.02
C GLY A 44 1.34 -24.30 -9.03
N ARG A 45 1.47 -24.57 -10.33
CA ARG A 45 1.05 -23.64 -11.40
C ARG A 45 -0.47 -23.53 -11.50
N VAL A 46 -1.17 -24.65 -11.48
CA VAL A 46 -2.64 -24.68 -11.54
C VAL A 46 -3.24 -23.96 -10.33
N LEU A 47 -2.79 -24.29 -9.12
CA LEU A 47 -3.28 -23.66 -7.89
C LEU A 47 -3.02 -22.16 -7.86
N ALA A 48 -1.85 -21.70 -8.32
CA ALA A 48 -1.58 -20.26 -8.38
C ALA A 48 -2.54 -19.53 -9.34
N ALA A 49 -2.85 -20.13 -10.50
CA ALA A 49 -3.79 -19.55 -11.45
C ALA A 49 -5.23 -19.53 -10.90
N GLU A 50 -5.65 -20.59 -10.21
CA GLU A 50 -6.96 -20.65 -9.55
C GLU A 50 -7.09 -19.61 -8.44
N VAL A 51 -6.04 -19.41 -7.62
CA VAL A 51 -6.05 -18.39 -6.57
C VAL A 51 -6.19 -16.98 -7.15
N GLU A 52 -5.48 -16.65 -8.23
CA GLU A 52 -5.63 -15.35 -8.88
C GLU A 52 -7.04 -15.17 -9.49
N THR A 53 -7.63 -16.24 -10.03
CA THR A 53 -9.01 -16.24 -10.54
C THR A 53 -10.03 -16.01 -9.41
N LEU A 54 -9.86 -16.70 -8.29
CA LEU A 54 -10.72 -16.54 -7.11
C LEU A 54 -10.59 -15.14 -6.51
N ARG A 55 -9.38 -14.58 -6.46
CA ARG A 55 -9.15 -13.20 -5.99
C ARG A 55 -9.88 -12.18 -6.85
N ALA A 56 -9.78 -12.30 -8.17
CA ALA A 56 -10.51 -11.43 -9.09
C ALA A 56 -12.03 -11.57 -8.92
N ARG A 57 -12.53 -12.80 -8.69
CA ARG A 57 -13.96 -13.03 -8.44
C ARG A 57 -14.44 -12.42 -7.12
N VAL A 58 -13.63 -12.49 -6.06
CA VAL A 58 -13.94 -11.84 -4.78
C VAL A 58 -13.97 -10.32 -4.93
N GLU A 59 -13.00 -9.73 -5.63
CA GLU A 59 -12.98 -8.29 -5.87
C GLU A 59 -14.22 -7.82 -6.65
N GLU A 60 -14.64 -8.59 -7.65
CA GLU A 60 -15.88 -8.34 -8.40
C GLU A 60 -17.12 -8.39 -7.49
N LEU A 61 -17.23 -9.44 -6.65
CA LEU A 61 -18.37 -9.60 -5.75
C LEU A 61 -18.42 -8.51 -4.67
N VAL A 62 -17.26 -8.06 -4.18
CA VAL A 62 -17.17 -6.92 -3.25
C VAL A 62 -17.67 -5.65 -3.94
N ARG A 63 -17.28 -5.40 -5.19
CA ARG A 63 -17.78 -4.25 -5.96
C ARG A 63 -19.29 -4.33 -6.17
N GLN A 64 -19.82 -5.49 -6.57
CA GLN A 64 -21.25 -5.70 -6.76
C GLN A 64 -22.05 -5.48 -5.47
N ARG A 65 -21.52 -5.94 -4.32
CA ARG A 65 -22.12 -5.68 -3.02
C ARG A 65 -22.13 -4.18 -2.71
N ASP A 66 -21.02 -3.49 -2.94
CA ASP A 66 -20.91 -2.07 -2.65
C ASP A 66 -21.86 -1.24 -3.54
N ASP A 67 -22.00 -1.61 -4.82
CA ASP A 67 -22.96 -1.00 -5.74
C ASP A 67 -24.42 -1.22 -5.26
N LEU A 68 -24.76 -2.44 -4.84
CA LEU A 68 -26.08 -2.76 -4.28
C LEU A 68 -26.38 -1.97 -2.99
N LEU A 69 -25.39 -1.80 -2.10
CA LEU A 69 -25.55 -1.01 -0.88
C LEU A 69 -25.78 0.48 -1.20
N VAL A 70 -25.15 1.00 -2.25
CA VAL A 70 -25.40 2.38 -2.72
C VAL A 70 -26.80 2.51 -3.31
N GLU A 71 -27.24 1.56 -4.14
CA GLU A 71 -28.58 1.55 -4.71
C GLU A 71 -29.67 1.45 -3.62
N ASP A 72 -29.49 0.58 -2.63
CA ASP A 72 -30.41 0.45 -1.49
C ASP A 72 -30.47 1.75 -0.68
N ALA A 73 -29.33 2.37 -0.38
CA ALA A 73 -29.27 3.64 0.33
C ALA A 73 -29.94 4.79 -0.45
N LEU A 74 -29.80 4.81 -1.78
CA LEU A 74 -30.49 5.79 -2.63
C LEU A 74 -32.00 5.52 -2.69
N ALA A 75 -32.41 4.25 -2.77
CA ALA A 75 -33.82 3.86 -2.78
C ALA A 75 -34.50 4.10 -1.43
N GLU A 76 -33.78 4.01 -0.32
CA GLU A 76 -34.23 4.35 1.02
C GLU A 76 -34.39 5.87 1.17
N ARG A 77 -33.39 6.67 0.76
CA ARG A 77 -33.50 8.14 0.71
C ARG A 77 -34.66 8.63 -0.16
N ALA A 78 -34.91 7.97 -1.30
CA ALA A 78 -36.02 8.30 -2.17
C ALA A 78 -37.40 7.96 -1.56
N ARG A 79 -37.45 6.97 -0.66
CA ARG A 79 -38.67 6.58 0.08
C ARG A 79 -38.97 7.51 1.26
N GLU A 80 -37.94 8.01 1.93
CA GLU A 80 -38.12 8.83 3.14
C GLU A 80 -38.51 10.28 2.84
N GLY A 81 -38.19 10.82 1.66
CA GLY A 81 -38.66 12.16 1.27
C GLY A 81 -38.19 13.30 2.18
N GLU A 82 -37.25 13.03 3.09
CA GLU A 82 -36.72 14.02 4.02
C GLU A 82 -35.67 14.89 3.30
N GLU A 83 -35.97 16.18 3.19
CA GLU A 83 -34.99 17.16 2.74
C GLU A 83 -33.74 17.07 3.65
N PRO A 84 -32.53 16.99 3.06
CA PRO A 84 -31.31 16.81 3.84
C PRO A 84 -31.10 18.01 4.77
N LEU A 85 -30.88 17.74 6.06
CA LEU A 85 -30.50 18.77 7.02
C LEU A 85 -29.13 19.36 6.64
N VAL A 86 -29.12 20.59 6.13
CA VAL A 86 -27.89 21.32 5.82
C VAL A 86 -27.42 22.07 7.06
N VAL A 87 -26.19 21.78 7.47
CA VAL A 87 -25.54 22.39 8.63
C VAL A 87 -24.50 23.40 8.15
N SER A 88 -24.61 24.64 8.63
CA SER A 88 -23.73 25.75 8.20
C SER A 88 -22.43 25.82 9.00
N ARG A 89 -22.44 25.32 10.25
CA ARG A 89 -21.31 25.37 11.19
C ARG A 89 -21.42 24.27 12.25
N PHE A 90 -20.29 23.69 12.66
CA PHE A 90 -20.18 22.83 13.85
C PHE A 90 -19.33 23.52 14.91
N ASP A 91 -19.71 23.39 16.18
CA ASP A 91 -19.07 24.12 17.29
C ASP A 91 -18.33 23.22 18.27
N THR A 92 -18.75 21.96 18.46
CA THR A 92 -18.10 21.04 19.42
C THR A 92 -18.29 19.59 19.00
N ALA A 93 -17.19 18.84 18.92
CA ALA A 93 -17.20 17.39 18.82
C ALA A 93 -16.90 16.82 20.20
N ILE A 94 -17.81 15.99 20.73
CA ILE A 94 -17.62 15.31 22.01
C ILE A 94 -17.23 13.87 21.69
N GLU A 95 -15.95 13.55 21.91
CA GLU A 95 -15.47 12.17 21.85
C GLU A 95 -15.88 11.45 23.15
N PRO A 96 -16.56 10.29 23.06
CA PRO A 96 -16.96 9.54 24.24
C PRO A 96 -15.74 8.96 24.96
N ALA A 97 -15.89 8.71 26.27
CA ALA A 97 -14.87 8.04 27.06
C ALA A 97 -14.59 6.62 26.50
N PRO A 98 -13.35 6.12 26.58
CA PRO A 98 -12.94 4.87 25.90
C PRO A 98 -13.68 3.61 26.39
N GLU A 99 -14.38 3.70 27.52
CA GLU A 99 -15.21 2.64 28.11
C GLU A 99 -16.68 2.64 27.65
N GLU A 100 -17.14 3.65 26.90
CA GLU A 100 -18.52 3.72 26.38
C GLU A 100 -18.60 3.29 24.91
N GLU A 101 -19.78 2.86 24.47
CA GLU A 101 -20.03 2.63 23.04
C GLU A 101 -19.71 3.92 22.27
N PRO A 102 -18.86 3.88 21.23
CA PRO A 102 -18.22 5.07 20.70
C PRO A 102 -19.15 5.82 19.75
N VAL A 103 -20.17 6.46 20.33
CA VAL A 103 -21.12 7.34 19.66
C VAL A 103 -20.54 8.76 19.64
N LEU A 104 -20.18 9.25 18.45
CA LEU A 104 -19.68 10.60 18.30
C LEU A 104 -20.88 11.55 18.23
N THR A 105 -20.98 12.47 19.18
CA THR A 105 -22.01 13.52 19.16
C THR A 105 -21.38 14.84 18.74
N ILE A 106 -21.95 15.46 17.71
CA ILE A 106 -21.52 16.76 17.19
C ILE A 106 -22.63 17.77 17.42
N GLY A 107 -22.36 18.80 18.20
CA GLY A 107 -23.24 19.98 18.30
C GLY A 107 -23.05 20.87 17.07
N ALA A 108 -24.14 21.17 16.38
CA ALA A 108 -24.11 21.96 15.15
C ALA A 108 -25.28 22.93 15.03
N ILE A 109 -25.17 23.89 14.12
CA ILE A 109 -26.21 24.87 13.83
C ILE A 109 -26.70 24.65 12.40
N ALA A 110 -27.98 24.35 12.26
CA ALA A 110 -28.64 24.27 10.95
C ALA A 110 -28.57 25.63 10.23
N GLU A 111 -28.69 25.65 8.91
CA GLU A 111 -28.65 26.90 8.12
C GLU A 111 -29.67 27.96 8.58
N GLU A 112 -30.84 27.52 9.06
CA GLU A 112 -31.90 28.35 9.65
C GLU A 112 -31.60 28.87 11.08
N GLY A 113 -30.41 28.57 11.64
CA GLY A 113 -29.98 29.02 12.96
C GLY A 113 -30.44 28.15 14.13
N ARG A 114 -31.13 27.04 13.86
CA ARG A 114 -31.57 26.08 14.89
C ARG A 114 -30.40 25.22 15.38
N PRO A 115 -30.16 25.10 16.70
CA PRO A 115 -29.18 24.17 17.23
C PRO A 115 -29.66 22.72 17.06
N VAL A 116 -28.78 21.85 16.59
CA VAL A 116 -29.01 20.43 16.33
C VAL A 116 -27.85 19.60 16.87
N ALA A 117 -28.14 18.37 17.29
CA ALA A 117 -27.11 17.40 17.65
C ALA A 117 -27.08 16.29 16.59
N LEU A 118 -25.93 16.08 15.97
CA LEU A 118 -25.70 14.97 15.05
C LEU A 118 -25.15 13.80 15.85
N LEU A 119 -25.84 12.67 15.79
CA LEU A 119 -25.40 11.42 16.39
C LEU A 119 -24.79 10.55 15.29
N LEU A 120 -23.49 10.29 15.38
CA LEU A 120 -22.81 9.40 14.44
C LEU A 120 -22.49 8.09 15.14
N ASP A 121 -23.24 7.04 14.78
CA ASP A 121 -22.93 5.67 15.15
C ASP A 121 -21.67 5.16 14.42
N VAL A 122 -21.25 3.94 14.76
CA VAL A 122 -20.01 3.34 14.21
C VAL A 122 -20.06 3.25 12.68
N GLU A 123 -21.21 2.90 12.11
CA GLU A 123 -21.37 2.76 10.65
C GLU A 123 -21.32 4.12 9.95
N SER A 124 -22.03 5.11 10.47
CA SER A 124 -22.05 6.49 9.95
C SER A 124 -20.69 7.15 10.07
N ARG A 125 -19.96 6.91 11.17
CA ARG A 125 -18.57 7.33 11.32
C ARG A 125 -17.67 6.69 10.27
N ALA A 126 -17.83 5.40 9.97
CA ALA A 126 -17.05 4.74 8.93
C ALA A 126 -17.34 5.33 7.53
N LYS A 127 -18.61 5.62 7.23
CA LYS A 127 -19.02 6.28 5.98
C LYS A 127 -18.43 7.69 5.86
N VAL A 128 -18.55 8.51 6.90
CA VAL A 128 -17.96 9.86 6.93
C VAL A 128 -16.44 9.79 6.83
N ALA A 129 -15.78 8.88 7.54
CA ALA A 129 -14.34 8.67 7.44
C ALA A 129 -13.93 8.26 6.02
N ALA A 130 -14.70 7.41 5.34
CA ALA A 130 -14.46 7.05 3.96
C ALA A 130 -14.63 8.24 3.00
N TRP A 131 -15.61 9.11 3.22
CA TRP A 131 -15.80 10.32 2.41
C TRP A 131 -14.71 11.38 2.63
N LEU A 132 -14.30 11.57 3.89
CA LEU A 132 -13.22 12.49 4.27
C LEU A 132 -11.83 11.92 3.96
N SER A 133 -11.72 10.60 3.82
CA SER A 133 -10.55 9.98 3.23
C SER A 133 -10.52 10.40 1.77
N ILE A 134 -9.80 11.51 1.49
CA ILE A 134 -9.17 11.74 0.20
C ILE A 134 -8.61 10.38 -0.20
N PRO A 135 -9.02 9.77 -1.33
CA PRO A 135 -8.62 8.42 -1.67
C PRO A 135 -7.12 8.37 -1.51
N ALA A 136 -6.67 7.55 -0.55
CA ALA A 136 -5.24 7.45 -0.27
C ALA A 136 -4.56 7.27 -1.63
N PRO A 137 -3.53 8.09 -1.96
CA PRO A 137 -2.89 7.99 -3.26
C PRO A 137 -2.61 6.51 -3.51
N ARG A 138 -3.13 5.98 -4.64
CA ARG A 138 -3.05 4.56 -5.00
C ARG A 138 -1.73 4.01 -4.51
N PRO A 139 -1.69 2.85 -3.81
CA PRO A 139 -0.49 2.37 -3.16
C PRO A 139 0.66 2.48 -4.14
N ALA A 140 1.53 3.47 -3.90
CA ALA A 140 2.67 3.76 -4.73
C ALA A 140 3.37 2.41 -4.93
N SER A 141 3.63 2.04 -6.20
CA SER A 141 4.19 0.71 -6.50
C SER A 141 5.38 0.43 -5.56
N SER A 142 5.70 -0.83 -5.26
CA SER A 142 6.85 -1.15 -4.37
C SER A 142 8.15 -0.42 -4.80
N LYS A 143 8.30 -0.13 -6.10
CA LYS A 143 9.34 0.75 -6.64
C LYS A 143 9.21 2.19 -6.15
N GLU A 144 8.03 2.78 -6.26
CA GLU A 144 7.75 4.16 -5.90
C GLU A 144 7.95 4.42 -4.40
N ARG A 145 7.43 3.58 -3.51
CA ARG A 145 7.69 3.68 -2.05
C ARG A 145 9.18 3.63 -1.73
N ARG A 146 9.93 2.76 -2.41
CA ARG A 146 11.38 2.65 -2.23
C ARG A 146 12.12 3.90 -2.71
N LEU A 147 11.64 4.56 -3.76
CA LEU A 147 12.20 5.81 -4.26
C LEU A 147 11.90 6.97 -3.32
N GLU A 148 10.67 7.07 -2.82
CA GLU A 148 10.25 8.07 -1.82
C GLU A 148 11.08 7.92 -0.54
N GLN A 149 11.17 6.71 0.01
CA GLN A 149 11.98 6.44 1.20
C GLN A 149 13.46 6.80 1.00
N LEU A 150 14.02 6.49 -0.17
CA LEU A 150 15.40 6.87 -0.50
C LEU A 150 15.56 8.39 -0.62
N LEU A 151 14.62 9.06 -1.27
CA LEU A 151 14.65 10.51 -1.43
C LEU A 151 14.55 11.24 -0.09
N ASP A 152 13.65 10.81 0.80
CA ASP A 152 13.50 11.38 2.13
C ASP A 152 14.74 11.14 2.98
N THR A 153 15.35 9.95 2.87
CA THR A 153 16.63 9.67 3.50
C THR A 153 17.72 10.64 3.01
N ILE A 154 17.80 10.87 1.69
CA ILE A 154 18.78 11.78 1.08
C ILE A 154 18.53 13.22 1.56
N ARG A 155 17.29 13.66 1.65
CA ARG A 155 16.90 14.98 2.17
C ARG A 155 17.29 15.15 3.64
N GLN A 156 17.05 14.13 4.46
CA GLN A 156 17.31 14.19 5.90
C GLN A 156 18.80 14.23 6.23
N HIS A 157 19.63 13.44 5.54
CA HIS A 157 21.06 13.33 5.87
C HIS A 157 21.95 14.21 4.98
N GLY A 158 21.44 14.68 3.83
CA GLY A 158 22.17 15.50 2.88
C GLY A 158 23.46 14.87 2.36
N GLY A 159 24.33 15.70 1.79
CA GLY A 159 25.66 15.32 1.36
C GLY A 159 25.73 14.45 0.10
N THR A 160 26.87 13.78 -0.07
CA THR A 160 27.19 13.00 -1.27
C THR A 160 26.67 11.57 -1.18
N TRP A 161 25.85 11.17 -2.16
CA TRP A 161 25.26 9.84 -2.24
C TRP A 161 25.88 9.00 -3.36
N THR A 162 26.53 7.91 -2.97
CA THR A 162 27.02 6.88 -3.88
C THR A 162 26.17 5.62 -3.76
N THR A 163 26.24 4.72 -4.75
CA THR A 163 25.57 3.42 -4.65
C THR A 163 25.98 2.66 -3.39
N GLN A 164 27.26 2.74 -3.00
CA GLN A 164 27.77 2.10 -1.79
C GLN A 164 27.15 2.68 -0.51
N ARG A 165 27.02 4.01 -0.43
CA ARG A 165 26.39 4.68 0.72
C ARG A 165 24.91 4.28 0.88
N VAL A 166 24.19 4.11 -0.22
CA VAL A 166 22.79 3.62 -0.19
C VAL A 166 22.74 2.18 0.32
N ILE A 167 23.64 1.31 -0.12
CA ILE A 167 23.73 -0.08 0.35
C ILE A 167 24.04 -0.14 1.84
N GLU A 168 25.02 0.63 2.30
CA GLU A 168 25.39 0.69 3.72
C GLU A 168 24.23 1.20 4.58
N PHE A 169 23.51 2.22 4.10
CA PHE A 169 22.32 2.72 4.77
C PHE A 169 21.23 1.65 4.87
N ARG A 170 20.90 0.98 3.76
CA ARG A 170 19.90 -0.10 3.71
C ARG A 170 20.25 -1.26 4.63
N ARG A 171 21.53 -1.67 4.65
CA ARG A 171 22.03 -2.72 5.53
C ARG A 171 21.85 -2.35 7.01
N ARG A 172 22.14 -1.10 7.38
CA ARG A 172 21.96 -0.60 8.75
C ARG A 172 20.51 -0.63 9.24
N HIS A 173 19.54 -0.54 8.31
CA HIS A 173 18.11 -0.48 8.60
C HIS A 173 17.38 -1.79 8.24
N GLY A 174 18.11 -2.90 8.11
CA GLY A 174 17.51 -4.24 7.93
C GLY A 174 16.98 -4.57 6.53
N HIS A 175 17.29 -3.76 5.52
CA HIS A 175 16.86 -4.02 4.14
C HIS A 175 17.90 -4.85 3.35
N ALA A 176 17.41 -5.74 2.48
CA ALA A 176 18.26 -6.55 1.62
C ALA A 176 19.13 -5.67 0.68
N PRO A 177 20.48 -5.73 0.78
CA PRO A 177 21.36 -4.85 0.03
C PRO A 177 21.55 -5.35 -1.41
N ASN A 178 20.72 -4.89 -2.35
CA ASN A 178 20.96 -5.12 -3.78
C ASN A 178 21.60 -3.89 -4.46
N ARG A 179 22.82 -4.05 -4.98
CA ARG A 179 23.60 -3.01 -5.65
C ARG A 179 22.98 -2.54 -6.98
N ALA A 180 22.40 -3.45 -7.75
CA ALA A 180 21.72 -3.11 -9.00
C ALA A 180 20.51 -2.22 -8.71
N THR A 181 19.70 -2.59 -7.71
CA THR A 181 18.54 -1.81 -7.27
C THR A 181 18.95 -0.43 -6.76
N ALA A 182 19.97 -0.34 -5.90
CA ALA A 182 20.46 0.96 -5.40
C ALA A 182 20.97 1.88 -6.53
N ARG A 183 21.63 1.31 -7.56
CA ARG A 183 22.07 2.05 -8.74
C ARG A 183 20.89 2.54 -9.58
N GLN A 184 19.90 1.68 -9.82
CA GLN A 184 18.68 2.02 -10.55
C GLN A 184 17.88 3.11 -9.85
N ASP A 185 17.73 3.03 -8.52
CA ASP A 185 16.98 4.00 -7.75
C ASP A 185 17.64 5.40 -7.79
N LEU A 186 18.96 5.48 -7.64
CA LEU A 186 19.68 6.76 -7.78
C LEU A 186 19.58 7.34 -9.21
N ALA A 187 19.67 6.49 -10.23
CA ALA A 187 19.50 6.92 -11.62
C ALA A 187 18.08 7.40 -11.90
N GLU A 188 17.07 6.77 -11.31
CA GLU A 188 15.67 7.16 -11.41
C GLU A 188 15.42 8.51 -10.73
N LEU A 189 15.93 8.72 -9.51
CA LEU A 189 15.82 10.01 -8.82
C LEU A 189 16.54 11.14 -9.55
N HIS A 190 17.67 10.86 -10.19
CA HIS A 190 18.34 11.81 -11.08
C HIS A 190 17.49 12.13 -12.32
N ARG A 191 16.94 11.10 -12.99
CA ARG A 191 16.08 11.28 -14.18
C ARG A 191 14.83 12.13 -13.86
N ARG A 192 14.30 11.99 -12.64
CA ARG A 192 13.17 12.78 -12.12
C ARG A 192 13.55 14.18 -11.64
N GLY A 193 14.81 14.57 -11.75
CA GLY A 193 15.30 15.92 -11.38
C GLY A 193 15.47 16.15 -9.88
N HIS A 194 15.35 15.11 -9.04
CA HIS A 194 15.58 15.25 -7.60
C HIS A 194 17.06 15.29 -7.23
N LEU A 195 17.91 14.67 -8.06
CA LEU A 195 19.35 14.58 -7.82
C LEU A 195 20.15 15.11 -9.01
N THR A 196 21.29 15.73 -8.73
CA THR A 196 22.30 16.09 -9.72
C THR A 196 23.40 15.05 -9.70
N GLN A 197 23.73 14.49 -10.87
CA GLN A 197 24.78 13.51 -11.02
C GLN A 197 26.13 14.18 -11.27
N HIS A 198 27.17 13.75 -10.56
CA HIS A 198 28.54 14.25 -10.69
C HIS A 198 29.55 13.10 -10.81
N GLY A 199 30.74 13.43 -11.33
CA GLY A 199 31.89 12.54 -11.41
C GLY A 199 31.94 11.62 -12.65
N PRO A 200 33.08 10.94 -12.87
CA PRO A 200 33.28 10.03 -13.99
C PRO A 200 32.45 8.74 -13.83
N ALA A 201 32.29 7.96 -14.90
CA ALA A 201 31.42 6.77 -14.91
C ALA A 201 31.69 5.77 -13.75
N ASN A 202 32.95 5.62 -13.33
CA ASN A 202 33.39 4.71 -12.26
C ASN A 202 33.50 5.37 -10.87
N GLY A 203 33.23 6.67 -10.76
CA GLY A 203 33.26 7.45 -9.50
C GLY A 203 32.00 8.30 -9.33
N ARG A 204 30.90 7.87 -9.94
CA ARG A 204 29.66 8.65 -10.00
C ARG A 204 29.05 8.80 -8.61
N PHE A 205 28.68 10.03 -8.28
CA PHE A 205 27.95 10.37 -7.07
C PHE A 205 26.80 11.33 -7.37
N TYR A 206 25.86 11.41 -6.44
CA TYR A 206 24.65 12.19 -6.56
C TYR A 206 24.53 13.18 -5.40
N LEU A 207 24.10 14.40 -5.70
CA LEU A 207 23.77 15.44 -4.74
C LEU A 207 22.29 15.79 -4.88
N LEU A 208 21.66 16.26 -3.79
CA LEU A 208 20.30 16.77 -3.86
C LEU A 208 20.27 18.00 -4.78
N ALA A 209 19.36 18.01 -5.75
CA ALA A 209 19.21 19.16 -6.64
C ALA A 209 18.74 20.38 -5.83
N THR A 210 19.48 21.47 -5.90
CA THR A 210 19.09 22.73 -5.25
C THR A 210 18.31 23.61 -6.23
N ARG A 211 17.52 24.58 -5.73
CA ARG A 211 16.77 25.53 -6.57
C ARG A 211 17.65 26.25 -7.61
N LYS A 212 18.97 26.31 -7.39
CA LYS A 212 19.94 26.90 -8.31
C LYS A 212 20.24 26.01 -9.53
N ASP A 213 20.05 24.70 -9.41
CA ASP A 213 20.47 23.71 -10.41
C ASP A 213 19.41 23.46 -11.50
N GLY A 214 18.17 23.93 -11.30
CA GLY A 214 17.06 23.78 -12.24
C GLY A 214 16.92 24.89 -13.29
N ARG A 215 17.94 25.75 -13.46
CA ARG A 215 17.93 26.84 -14.45
C ARG A 215 18.98 26.58 -15.53
N ARG A 216 18.71 25.62 -16.41
CA ARG A 216 19.33 25.50 -17.74
C ARG A 216 18.33 24.90 -18.72
#